data_AF-A0A090SYB8-F1
#
_entry.id   AF-A0A090SYB8-F1
#
_cell.length_a   1.000
_cell.length_b   1.000
_cell.length_c   1.000
_cell.angle_alpha   90.00
_cell.angle_beta   90.00
_cell.angle_gamma   90.00
#
_symmetry.space_group_name_H-M   'P 1'
#
loop_
_entity.id
_entity.type
_entity.pdbx_description
1 polymer ?
#
loop_
_entity_poly.entity_id
_entity_poly.type
_entity_poly.pdbx_seq_one_letter_code
_entity_poly.pdbx_strand_id
1 'polypeptide(L)' 'MDLIALGEVNQITARSGEVLQIRPKAANSRAKTEAYGSNGQPIKTLPRGFYLRASFTGYILETYFA' A
#
# COMPACT_ATOMS: atom_id res chain seq x y z
N MET A 1 -0.72 -6.61 -6.22
CA MET A 1 -1.20 -5.41 -6.95
C MET A 1 -2.64 -5.56 -7.40
N ASP A 2 -3.11 -6.80 -7.49
CA ASP A 2 -4.41 -7.21 -8.02
C ASP A 2 -5.57 -6.48 -7.33
N LEU A 3 -5.55 -6.33 -6.01
CA LEU A 3 -6.58 -5.59 -5.27
C LEU A 3 -6.74 -4.13 -5.74
N ILE A 4 -5.68 -3.49 -6.25
CA ILE A 4 -5.79 -2.14 -6.82
C ILE A 4 -6.43 -2.21 -8.21
N ALA A 5 -5.94 -3.12 -9.05
CA ALA A 5 -6.41 -3.27 -10.43
C ALA A 5 -7.88 -3.72 -10.51
N LEU A 6 -8.30 -4.60 -9.60
CA LEU A 6 -9.67 -5.10 -9.48
C LEU A 6 -10.60 -4.12 -8.73
N GLY A 7 -10.12 -2.94 -8.34
CA GLY A 7 -10.91 -1.93 -7.65
C GLY A 7 -11.28 -2.28 -6.20
N GLU A 8 -10.61 -3.28 -5.62
CA GLU A 8 -10.77 -3.75 -4.24
C GLU A 8 -9.87 -3.00 -3.25
N VAL A 9 -9.57 -1.73 -3.53
CA VAL A 9 -8.61 -0.91 -2.77
C VAL A 9 -8.94 -0.80 -1.27
N ASN A 10 -10.20 -0.96 -0.88
CA ASN A 10 -10.65 -0.93 0.52
C ASN A 10 -10.28 -2.20 1.30
N GLN A 11 -10.01 -3.33 0.62
CA GLN A 11 -9.59 -4.58 1.25
C GLN A 11 -8.09 -4.58 1.61
N ILE A 12 -7.32 -3.62 1.08
CA ILE A 12 -5.88 -3.52 1.36
C ILE A 12 -5.65 -3.10 2.81
N THR A 13 -4.95 -3.96 3.56
CA THR A 13 -4.55 -3.71 4.96
C THR A 13 -3.03 -3.69 5.12
N ALA A 14 -2.55 -3.17 6.25
CA ALA A 14 -1.13 -3.21 6.62
C ALA A 14 -0.58 -4.62 6.88
N ARG A 15 -1.43 -5.64 6.92
CA ARG A 15 -1.02 -7.05 7.12
C ARG A 15 -0.65 -7.73 5.80
N SER A 16 -1.22 -7.27 4.68
CA SER A 16 -0.95 -7.81 3.36
C SER A 16 0.52 -7.58 2.94
N GLY A 17 1.10 -8.58 2.29
CA GLY A 17 2.47 -8.55 1.75
C GLY A 17 3.55 -8.93 2.75
N GLU A 18 4.46 -9.79 2.28
CA GLU A 18 5.54 -10.41 3.07
C GLU A 18 6.71 -9.45 3.33
N VAL A 19 7.16 -8.74 2.29
CA VAL A 19 8.29 -7.78 2.35
C VAL A 19 7.89 -6.36 1.96
N LEU A 20 6.88 -6.22 1.10
CA LEU A 20 6.34 -4.96 0.61
C LEU A 20 4.88 -4.84 1.02
N GLN A 21 4.52 -3.70 1.62
CA GLN A 21 3.14 -3.43 2.05
C GLN A 21 2.62 -2.09 1.50
N ILE A 22 1.30 -1.92 1.56
CA ILE A 22 0.62 -0.71 1.13
C ILE A 22 -0.02 -0.05 2.35
N ARG A 23 0.25 1.24 2.55
CA ARG A 23 -0.22 2.03 3.71
C ARG A 23 -0.72 3.41 3.26
N PRO A 24 -1.55 4.10 4.04
CA PRO A 24 -1.86 5.50 3.77
C PRO A 24 -0.59 6.36 3.68
N LYS A 25 -0.45 7.15 2.61
CA LYS A 25 0.63 8.13 2.39
C LYS A 25 0.01 9.49 2.08
N ALA A 26 -0.51 10.13 3.11
CA ALA A 26 -1.21 11.39 3.00
C ALA A 26 -0.76 12.37 4.10
N ALA A 27 -0.92 13.67 3.84
CA ALA A 27 -0.69 14.70 4.85
C ALA A 27 -1.63 14.55 6.06
N ASN A 28 -2.85 14.07 5.83
CA ASN A 28 -3.86 13.81 6.86
C ASN A 28 -4.92 12.82 6.34
N SER A 29 -5.85 12.43 7.22
CA SER A 29 -6.95 11.50 6.91
C SER A 29 -8.06 12.09 6.02
N ARG A 30 -8.00 13.39 5.71
CA ARG A 30 -8.98 14.07 4.85
C ARG A 30 -8.52 14.15 3.40
N ALA A 31 -7.23 13.98 3.12
CA ALA A 31 -6.70 13.97 1.76
C ALA A 31 -7.36 12.87 0.91
N LYS A 32 -7.57 13.16 -0.38
CA LYS A 32 -8.20 12.24 -1.32
C LYS A 32 -7.42 12.14 -2.61
N THR A 33 -7.40 10.96 -3.20
CA THR A 33 -6.93 10.70 -4.56
C THR A 33 -7.96 9.86 -5.31
N GLU A 34 -7.83 9.80 -6.63
CA GLU A 34 -8.67 8.99 -7.51
C GLU A 34 -8.23 7.52 -7.48
N ALA A 35 -9.22 6.64 -7.57
CA ALA A 35 -9.06 5.21 -7.75
C ALA A 35 -10.28 4.66 -8.49
N TYR A 36 -10.27 3.35 -8.78
CA TYR A 36 -11.42 2.65 -9.32
C TYR A 36 -12.03 1.73 -8.26
N GLY A 37 -13.36 1.67 -8.22
CA GLY A 37 -14.11 0.70 -7.42
C GLY A 37 -14.24 -0.64 -8.14
N SER A 38 -14.79 -1.64 -7.45
CA SER A 38 -14.96 -3.01 -7.96
C SER A 38 -15.79 -3.12 -9.24
N ASN A 39 -16.62 -2.11 -9.55
CA ASN A 39 -17.44 -2.08 -10.76
C ASN A 39 -16.81 -1.18 -11.85
N GLY A 40 -15.53 -0.81 -11.70
CA GLY A 40 -14.81 0.06 -12.66
C GLY A 40 -15.18 1.55 -12.58
N GLN A 41 -16.05 1.95 -11.65
CA GLN A 41 -16.42 3.35 -11.45
C GLN A 41 -15.31 4.14 -10.75
N PRO A 42 -15.07 5.41 -11.15
CA PRO A 42 -14.16 6.28 -10.42
C PRO A 42 -14.66 6.52 -8.98
N ILE A 43 -13.74 6.47 -8.01
CA ILE A 43 -14.00 6.76 -6.60
C ILE A 43 -12.91 7.66 -6.03
N LYS A 44 -13.20 8.32 -4.90
CA LYS A 44 -12.18 9.04 -4.10
C LYS A 44 -11.83 8.22 -2.86
N THR A 45 -10.55 7.98 -2.65
CA THR A 45 -10.03 7.24 -1.49
C THR A 45 -8.82 7.92 -0.88
N LEU A 46 -8.30 7.42 0.25
CA LEU A 46 -7.06 7.91 0.83
C LEU A 46 -5.88 7.60 -0.10
N PRO A 47 -4.95 8.54 -0.33
CA PRO A 47 -3.69 8.25 -0.98
C PRO A 47 -2.95 7.13 -0.24
N ARG A 48 -2.45 6.15 -1.00
CA ARG A 48 -1.69 5.02 -0.47
C ARG A 48 -0.32 4.98 -1.13
N GLY A 49 0.68 4.51 -0.40
CA GLY A 49 2.04 4.32 -0.87
C GLY A 49 2.56 2.92 -0.56
N PHE A 50 3.59 2.52 -1.30
CA PHE A 50 4.35 1.31 -1.03
C PHE A 50 5.42 1.57 0.04
N TYR A 51 5.59 0.60 0.93
CA TYR A 51 6.56 0.64 2.01
C TYR A 51 7.22 -0.73 2.14
N LEU A 52 8.55 -0.74 2.22
CA LEU A 52 9.29 -1.93 2.63
C LEU A 52 9.06 -2.18 4.13
N ARG A 53 8.92 -3.45 4.50
CA ARG A 53 8.85 -3.83 5.91
C ARG A 53 10.23 -3.76 6.55
N ALA A 54 10.23 -3.45 7.85
CA ALA A 54 11.45 -3.39 8.65
C ALA A 54 12.26 -4.70 8.60
N SER A 55 11.58 -5.86 8.59
CA SER A 55 12.22 -7.17 8.45
C SER A 55 13.04 -7.30 7.15
N PHE A 56 12.50 -6.79 6.04
CA PHE A 56 13.18 -6.82 4.75
C PHE A 56 14.38 -5.88 4.70
N THR A 57 14.23 -4.64 5.19
CA THR A 57 15.37 -3.71 5.27
C THR A 57 16.43 -4.19 6.28
N GLY A 58 16.02 -4.85 7.37
CA GLY A 58 16.93 -5.47 8.33
C GLY A 58 17.78 -6.56 7.66
N TYR A 59 17.14 -7.47 6.92
CA TYR A 59 17.84 -8.48 6.13
C TYR A 59 18.88 -7.89 5.16
N ILE A 60 18.54 -6.80 4.46
CA ILE A 60 19.48 -6.13 3.55
C ILE A 60 20.71 -5.59 4.31
N LEU A 61 20.48 -4.94 5.45
CA LEU A 61 21.57 -4.39 6.26
C LEU A 61 22.46 -5.50 6.83
N GLU A 62 21.87 -6.57 7.35
CA GLU A 62 22.61 -7.74 7.83
C GLU A 62 23.45 -8.36 6.71
N THR A 63 22.87 -8.55 5.52
CA THR A 63 23.58 -9.14 4.37
C THR A 63 24.77 -8.29 3.91
N TYR A 64 24.69 -6.96 4.05
CA TYR A 64 25.75 -6.07 3.58
C TYR A 64 26.87 -5.84 4.61
N PHE A 65 26.55 -5.84 5.91
CA PHE A 65 27.49 -5.46 6.97
C PHE A 65 28.00 -6.61 7.84
N ALA A 66 27.37 -7.80 7.82
CA ALA A 66 27.81 -8.98 8.56
C ALA A 66 28.69 -9.90 7.68
#